data_AF-A0A0N4VK83-F1
#
_entry.id   AF-A0A0N4VK83-F1
#
_cell.length_a   1.000
_cell.length_b   1.000
_cell.length_c   1.000
_cell.angle_alpha   90.00
_cell.angle_beta   90.00
_cell.angle_gamma   90.00
#
_symmetry.space_group_name_H-M   'P 1'
#
loop_
_entity.id
_entity.type
_entity.pdbx_description
1 polymer ?
#
loop_
_entity_poly.entity_id
_entity_poly.type
_entity_poly.pdbx_seq_one_letter_code
_entity_poly.pdbx_strand_id
1 'polypeptide(L)'
;MFTEMRVISVFAVISSIFFLLGTCVIMQYAIRQPTKWASLPVSGTFAGTIMFIGISMYSFEGQTMILPVENKLETPDDFLNNMGVLPTTMILCTVFMTAIGFYGYTAFGDDIAPAITMNVPRDGLYSTVNVFLMLQSMLGHSIAMYVILDMFFNGFRRKFTVRFPNCPKFIVDKGFRIFWVLITYLMAVSVPHLEIMIPLVGVSSGTLCALVYPPLFEMITFWSDWKVLLSLKKRILKISINIFVMGIGFFAIGAGLYANITAIYQQLYKTV
;
A
#
# COMPACT_ATOMS: atom_id res chain seq x y z
N MET A 1 9.16 4.42 -25.44
CA MET A 1 8.10 5.41 -25.69
C MET A 1 6.79 5.14 -24.90
N PHE A 2 6.88 4.50 -23.73
CA PHE A 2 5.85 4.48 -22.66
C PHE A 2 6.55 4.73 -21.31
N THR A 3 7.61 5.53 -21.35
CA THR A 3 8.57 5.79 -20.26
C THR A 3 8.64 7.28 -19.92
N GLU A 4 7.79 8.09 -20.56
CA GLU A 4 7.62 9.49 -20.21
C GLU A 4 6.77 9.56 -18.95
N MET A 5 7.38 9.85 -17.80
CA MET A 5 6.70 10.11 -16.52
C MET A 5 5.48 11.01 -16.71
N ARG A 6 5.53 11.93 -17.67
CA ARG A 6 4.46 12.85 -18.03
C ARG A 6 3.14 12.14 -18.38
N VAL A 7 3.18 11.04 -19.15
CA VAL A 7 1.96 10.30 -19.52
C VAL A 7 1.40 9.54 -18.32
N ILE A 8 2.28 8.93 -17.52
CA ILE A 8 1.90 8.20 -16.30
C ILE A 8 1.29 9.17 -15.29
N SER A 9 1.87 10.37 -15.16
CA SER A 9 1.37 11.44 -14.30
C SER A 9 -0.02 11.92 -14.73
N VAL A 10 -0.27 12.09 -16.04
CA VAL A 10 -1.63 12.41 -16.54
C VAL A 10 -2.62 11.31 -16.16
N PHE A 11 -2.27 10.04 -16.35
CA PHE A 11 -3.13 8.93 -15.92
C PHE A 11 -3.33 8.90 -14.41
N ALA A 12 -2.31 9.24 -13.62
CA ALA A 12 -2.40 9.34 -12.18
C ALA A 12 -3.37 10.45 -11.74
N VAL A 13 -3.30 11.63 -12.37
CA VAL A 13 -4.21 12.73 -12.07
C VAL A 13 -5.66 12.33 -12.41
N ILE A 14 -5.88 11.74 -13.59
CA ILE A 14 -7.23 11.26 -13.98
C ILE A 14 -7.73 10.20 -13.00
N SER A 15 -6.88 9.25 -12.62
CA SER A 15 -7.17 8.23 -11.62
C SER A 15 -7.58 8.85 -10.27
N SER A 16 -6.84 9.85 -9.80
CA SER A 16 -7.13 10.57 -8.56
C SER A 16 -8.44 11.35 -8.63
N ILE A 17 -8.81 11.91 -9.78
CA ILE A 17 -10.12 12.57 -9.97
C ILE A 17 -11.25 11.54 -9.82
N PHE A 18 -11.15 10.38 -10.47
CA PHE A 18 -12.15 9.32 -10.32
C PHE A 18 -12.21 8.78 -8.89
N PHE A 19 -11.06 8.66 -8.21
CA PHE A 19 -10.97 8.30 -6.80
C PHE A 19 -11.75 9.28 -5.92
N LEU A 20 -11.49 10.58 -6.08
CA LEU A 20 -12.13 11.65 -5.31
C LEU A 20 -13.64 11.67 -5.56
N LEU A 21 -14.07 11.60 -6.82
CA LEU A 21 -15.50 11.57 -7.16
C LEU A 21 -16.20 10.36 -6.53
N GLY A 22 -15.64 9.16 -6.70
CA GLY A 22 -16.22 7.95 -6.14
C GLY A 22 -16.30 8.00 -4.62
N THR A 23 -15.21 8.43 -3.97
CA THR A 23 -15.14 8.52 -2.52
C THR A 23 -16.05 9.61 -1.95
N CYS A 24 -16.18 10.76 -2.62
CA CYS A 24 -17.11 11.81 -2.22
C CYS A 24 -18.56 11.32 -2.19
N VAL A 25 -18.99 10.55 -3.19
CA VAL A 25 -20.36 10.02 -3.24
C VAL A 25 -20.58 8.97 -2.14
N ILE A 26 -19.60 8.09 -1.90
CA ILE A 26 -19.67 7.12 -0.80
C ILE A 26 -19.75 7.83 0.55
N MET A 27 -18.91 8.85 0.75
CA MET A 27 -18.90 9.65 1.97
C MET A 27 -20.23 10.38 2.17
N GLN A 28 -20.79 10.97 1.11
CA GLN A 28 -22.11 11.60 1.15
C GLN A 28 -23.19 10.60 1.59
N TYR A 29 -23.16 9.37 1.07
CA TYR A 29 -24.09 8.32 1.46
C TYR A 29 -23.92 7.93 2.93
N ALA A 30 -22.68 7.70 3.37
CA ALA A 30 -22.37 7.31 4.75
C ALA A 30 -22.83 8.37 5.76
N ILE A 31 -22.55 9.66 5.50
CA ILE A 31 -22.94 10.76 6.40
C ILE A 31 -24.46 10.94 6.48
N ARG A 32 -25.20 10.58 5.43
CA ARG A 32 -26.68 10.65 5.43
C ARG A 32 -27.35 9.53 6.22
N GLN A 33 -26.63 8.46 6.55
CA GLN A 33 -27.18 7.39 7.37
C GLN A 33 -27.33 7.84 8.82
N PRO A 34 -28.39 7.38 9.53
CA PRO A 34 -28.52 7.64 10.95
C PRO A 34 -27.33 7.01 11.69
N THR A 35 -26.62 7.83 12.43
CA THR A 35 -25.39 7.38 13.09
C THR A 35 -25.69 6.48 14.29
N LYS A 36 -24.96 5.37 14.42
CA LYS A 36 -25.21 4.34 15.45
C LYS A 36 -24.33 4.47 16.71
N TRP A 37 -23.77 5.64 17.00
CA TRP A 37 -22.74 5.83 18.05
C TRP A 37 -23.05 5.18 19.40
N ALA A 38 -24.30 5.28 19.86
CA ALA A 38 -24.70 4.79 21.18
C ALA A 38 -24.70 3.25 21.29
N SER A 39 -24.77 2.53 20.17
CA SER A 39 -24.80 1.06 20.15
C SER A 39 -23.48 0.44 19.71
N LEU A 40 -22.46 1.24 19.37
CA LEU A 40 -21.17 0.72 18.91
C LEU A 40 -20.28 0.33 20.10
N PRO A 41 -19.52 -0.77 20.00
CA PRO A 41 -18.58 -1.14 21.05
C PRO A 41 -17.48 -0.08 21.19
N VAL A 42 -17.13 0.23 22.44
CA VAL A 42 -16.11 1.25 22.78
C VAL A 42 -14.71 0.82 22.31
N SER A 43 -14.43 -0.48 22.26
CA SER A 43 -13.14 -1.03 21.83
C SER A 43 -13.33 -2.29 20.98
N GLY A 44 -12.51 -2.43 19.94
CA GLY A 44 -12.40 -3.67 19.18
C GLY A 44 -11.74 -4.81 19.96
N THR A 45 -11.76 -6.00 19.38
CA THR A 45 -11.06 -7.18 19.92
C THR A 45 -9.55 -7.06 19.72
N PHE A 46 -8.75 -7.75 20.53
CA PHE A 46 -7.29 -7.79 20.36
C PHE A 46 -6.87 -8.24 18.95
N ALA A 47 -7.53 -9.29 18.42
CA ALA A 47 -7.30 -9.77 17.06
C ALA A 47 -7.65 -8.70 16.01
N GLY A 48 -8.76 -7.98 16.19
CA GLY A 48 -9.16 -6.88 15.31
C GLY A 48 -8.15 -5.72 15.31
N THR A 49 -7.60 -5.36 16.47
CA THR A 49 -6.55 -4.35 16.58
C THR A 49 -5.28 -4.76 15.83
N ILE A 50 -4.89 -6.02 15.95
CA ILE A 50 -3.72 -6.54 15.22
C ILE A 50 -3.96 -6.57 13.71
N MET A 51 -5.16 -6.96 13.25
CA MET A 51 -5.53 -6.87 11.83
C MET A 51 -5.53 -5.43 11.34
N PHE A 52 -6.01 -4.49 12.14
CA PHE A 52 -6.00 -3.06 11.82
C PHE A 52 -4.58 -2.51 11.64
N ILE A 53 -3.60 -2.97 12.43
CA ILE A 53 -2.19 -2.63 12.19
C ILE A 53 -1.79 -3.07 10.78
N GLY A 54 -2.12 -4.30 10.38
CA GLY A 54 -1.90 -4.80 9.02
C GLY A 54 -2.52 -3.93 7.93
N ILE A 55 -3.81 -3.63 8.06
CA ILE A 55 -4.55 -2.80 7.10
C ILE A 55 -3.93 -1.40 7.02
N SER A 56 -3.51 -0.84 8.15
CA SER A 56 -2.85 0.47 8.22
C SER A 56 -1.49 0.45 7.53
N MET A 57 -0.67 -0.60 7.76
CA MET A 57 0.63 -0.75 7.09
C MET A 57 0.47 -0.89 5.58
N TYR A 58 -0.54 -1.64 5.12
CA TYR A 58 -0.87 -1.75 3.69
C TYR A 58 -1.39 -0.42 3.11
N SER A 59 -2.20 0.31 3.89
CA SER A 59 -2.79 1.60 3.47
C SER A 59 -1.74 2.66 3.16
N PHE A 60 -0.61 2.64 3.86
CA PHE A 60 0.53 3.53 3.64
C PHE A 60 1.65 2.86 2.83
N GLU A 61 1.35 1.77 2.12
CA GLU A 61 2.32 1.10 1.25
C GLU A 61 2.59 1.94 -0.01
N GLY A 62 3.67 2.71 0.04
CA GLY A 62 4.16 3.53 -1.08
C GLY A 62 5.68 3.68 -1.10
N GLN A 63 6.38 3.01 -0.17
CA GLN A 63 7.82 3.19 0.09
C GLN A 63 8.67 2.84 -1.14
N THR A 64 8.26 1.85 -1.93
CA THR A 64 8.95 1.43 -3.16
C THR A 64 8.87 2.48 -4.27
N MET A 65 7.91 3.41 -4.19
CA MET A 65 7.71 4.45 -5.19
C MET A 65 8.45 5.74 -4.86
N ILE A 66 8.89 5.92 -3.61
CA ILE A 66 9.54 7.15 -3.13
C ILE A 66 10.79 7.45 -3.97
N LEU A 67 11.74 6.50 -4.07
CA LEU A 67 13.00 6.73 -4.80
C LEU A 67 12.81 6.94 -6.32
N PRO A 68 12.00 6.13 -7.04
CA PRO A 68 11.78 6.37 -8.47
C PRO A 68 11.04 7.68 -8.77
N VAL A 69 10.18 8.15 -7.85
CA VAL A 69 9.49 9.43 -7.98
C VAL A 69 10.45 10.58 -7.70
N GLU A 70 11.18 10.52 -6.58
CA GLU A 70 12.18 11.51 -6.18
C GLU A 70 13.21 11.76 -7.29
N ASN A 71 13.76 10.70 -7.88
CA ASN A 71 14.75 10.77 -8.96
C ASN A 71 14.25 11.45 -10.26
N LYS A 72 12.95 11.71 -10.38
CA LYS A 72 12.32 12.30 -11.57
C LYS A 72 11.66 13.64 -11.30
N LEU A 73 11.80 14.17 -10.09
CA LEU A 73 11.38 15.53 -9.74
C LEU A 73 12.43 16.54 -10.18
N GLU A 74 11.99 17.76 -10.51
CA GLU A 74 12.87 18.87 -10.83
C GLU A 74 13.66 19.34 -9.60
N THR A 75 13.01 19.35 -8.43
CA THR A 75 13.62 19.66 -7.13
C THR A 75 13.47 18.47 -6.16
N PRO A 76 14.38 17.47 -6.21
CA PRO A 76 14.31 16.30 -5.34
C PRO A 76 14.46 16.64 -3.86
N ASP A 77 15.27 17.65 -3.51
CA ASP A 77 15.49 18.05 -2.11
C ASP A 77 14.21 18.56 -1.42
N ASP A 78 13.32 19.22 -2.19
CA ASP A 78 12.03 19.70 -1.69
C ASP A 78 11.02 18.57 -1.45
N PHE A 79 11.24 17.39 -2.02
CA PHE A 79 10.35 16.25 -1.86
C PHE A 79 10.35 15.73 -0.41
N LEU A 80 11.54 15.66 0.20
CA LEU A 80 11.78 15.10 1.53
C LEU A 80 11.81 16.15 2.65
N ASN A 81 11.77 17.45 2.32
CA ASN A 81 11.74 18.52 3.31
C ASN A 81 10.52 18.40 4.26
N ASN A 82 10.55 19.01 5.44
CA ASN A 82 9.51 18.87 6.47
C ASN A 82 8.11 19.32 6.02
N MET A 83 8.03 20.32 5.13
CA MET A 83 6.79 20.71 4.42
C MET A 83 6.87 20.36 2.93
N GLY A 84 7.68 19.36 2.60
CA GLY A 84 7.80 18.83 1.27
C GLY A 84 6.57 18.04 0.83
N VAL A 85 6.64 17.53 -0.40
CA VAL A 85 5.53 16.79 -1.00
C VAL A 85 5.24 15.51 -0.24
N LEU A 86 6.27 14.78 0.22
CA LEU A 86 6.07 13.49 0.88
C LEU A 86 5.35 13.64 2.25
N PRO A 87 5.83 14.44 3.22
CA PRO A 87 5.14 14.57 4.51
C PRO A 87 3.74 15.16 4.37
N THR A 88 3.56 16.15 3.50
CA THR A 88 2.25 16.78 3.25
C THR A 88 1.25 15.76 2.69
N THR A 89 1.70 14.91 1.75
CA THR A 89 0.85 13.85 1.18
C THR A 89 0.48 12.82 2.24
N MET A 90 1.42 12.39 3.09
CA MET A 90 1.13 11.43 4.16
C MET A 90 0.12 11.97 5.18
N ILE A 91 0.23 13.25 5.57
CA ILE A 91 -0.74 13.90 6.47
C ILE A 91 -2.12 13.95 5.82
N LEU A 92 -2.20 14.38 4.55
CA LEU A 92 -3.46 14.47 3.82
C LEU A 92 -4.14 13.09 3.69
N CYS A 93 -3.38 12.05 3.30
CA CYS A 93 -3.85 10.68 3.24
C CYS A 93 -4.35 10.19 4.61
N THR A 94 -3.62 10.47 5.68
CA THR A 94 -4.01 10.09 7.05
C THR A 94 -5.35 10.69 7.44
N VAL A 95 -5.52 12.00 7.25
CA VAL A 95 -6.78 12.69 7.55
C VAL A 95 -7.93 12.13 6.73
N PHE A 96 -7.70 11.93 5.42
CA PHE A 96 -8.71 11.43 4.50
C PHE A 96 -9.15 9.99 4.84
N MET A 97 -8.21 9.08 5.05
CA MET A 97 -8.50 7.68 5.41
C MET A 97 -9.16 7.58 6.78
N THR A 98 -8.72 8.38 7.75
CA THR A 98 -9.34 8.44 9.08
C THR A 98 -10.78 8.93 9.00
N ALA A 99 -11.05 9.98 8.22
CA ALA A 99 -12.41 10.48 8.03
C ALA A 99 -13.33 9.42 7.42
N ILE A 100 -12.89 8.73 6.36
CA ILE A 100 -13.69 7.68 5.71
C ILE A 100 -13.92 6.49 6.63
N GLY A 101 -12.87 6.03 7.34
CA GLY A 101 -13.00 4.94 8.30
C GLY A 101 -13.98 5.29 9.41
N PHE A 102 -13.91 6.52 9.93
CA PHE A 102 -14.76 7.00 11.01
C PHE A 102 -16.23 7.15 10.60
N TYR A 103 -16.51 7.90 9.53
CA TYR A 103 -17.89 8.08 9.04
C TYR A 103 -18.47 6.79 8.49
N GLY A 104 -17.67 5.94 7.84
CA GLY A 104 -18.08 4.62 7.39
C GLY A 104 -18.49 3.71 8.55
N TYR A 105 -17.66 3.61 9.59
CA TYR A 105 -17.96 2.73 10.73
C TYR A 105 -19.16 3.24 11.55
N THR A 106 -19.31 4.56 11.74
CA THR A 106 -20.44 5.14 12.46
C THR A 106 -21.77 5.01 11.73
N ALA A 107 -21.75 4.93 10.39
CA ALA A 107 -22.93 4.73 9.56
C ALA A 107 -23.40 3.26 9.55
N PHE A 108 -22.47 2.31 9.35
CA PHE A 108 -22.82 0.91 9.13
C PHE A 108 -22.70 0.04 10.39
N GLY A 109 -21.74 0.33 11.27
CA GLY A 109 -21.45 -0.46 12.46
C GLY A 109 -20.85 -1.82 12.13
N ASP A 110 -21.23 -2.85 12.90
CA ASP A 110 -20.72 -4.21 12.75
C ASP A 110 -21.16 -4.90 11.44
N ASP A 111 -22.21 -4.38 10.79
CA ASP A 111 -22.72 -4.90 9.51
C ASP A 111 -21.91 -4.39 8.30
N ILE A 112 -20.82 -3.65 8.51
CA ILE A 112 -20.04 -3.06 7.43
C ILE A 112 -19.39 -4.16 6.57
N ALA A 113 -19.71 -4.14 5.27
CA ALA A 113 -19.05 -5.02 4.32
C ALA A 113 -17.55 -4.67 4.18
N PRO A 114 -16.70 -5.65 3.81
CA PRO A 114 -15.24 -5.47 3.80
C PRO A 114 -14.74 -4.41 2.82
N ALA A 115 -15.50 -4.17 1.76
CA ALA A 115 -15.34 -3.03 0.88
C ALA A 115 -16.49 -2.06 1.10
N ILE A 116 -16.18 -0.80 1.42
CA ILE A 116 -17.21 0.22 1.69
C ILE A 116 -18.16 0.43 0.50
N THR A 117 -17.69 0.19 -0.72
CA THR A 117 -18.47 0.24 -1.96
C THR A 117 -19.64 -0.75 -1.98
N MET A 118 -19.52 -1.87 -1.26
CA MET A 118 -20.57 -2.89 -1.18
C MET A 118 -21.69 -2.50 -0.22
N ASN A 119 -21.48 -1.51 0.65
CA ASN A 119 -22.50 -1.00 1.56
C ASN A 119 -23.41 0.05 0.91
N VAL A 120 -23.09 0.50 -0.30
CA VAL A 120 -23.85 1.53 -1.02
C VAL A 120 -24.86 0.86 -1.98
N PRO A 121 -26.11 1.37 -2.10
CA PRO A 121 -27.09 0.84 -3.03
C PRO A 121 -26.59 0.82 -4.48
N ARG A 122 -27.07 -0.12 -5.28
CA ARG A 122 -26.67 -0.22 -6.71
C ARG A 122 -27.56 0.58 -7.65
N ASP A 123 -28.38 1.48 -7.12
CA ASP A 123 -29.35 2.23 -7.91
C ASP A 123 -28.86 3.65 -8.25
N GLY A 124 -29.07 4.07 -9.50
CA GLY A 124 -28.81 5.43 -9.98
C GLY A 124 -27.34 5.86 -9.89
N LEU A 125 -27.11 7.04 -9.29
CA LEU A 125 -25.77 7.66 -9.17
C LEU A 125 -24.74 6.77 -8.46
N TYR A 126 -25.19 5.89 -7.56
CA TYR A 126 -24.31 4.99 -6.82
C TYR A 126 -23.77 3.85 -7.69
N SER A 127 -24.50 3.42 -8.73
CA SER A 127 -23.96 2.48 -9.72
C SER A 127 -22.79 3.09 -10.51
N THR A 128 -22.86 4.39 -10.81
CA THR A 128 -21.81 5.11 -11.53
C THR A 128 -20.51 5.20 -10.73
N VAL A 129 -20.60 5.24 -9.39
CA VAL A 129 -19.41 5.25 -8.52
C VAL A 129 -18.57 3.99 -8.68
N ASN A 130 -19.20 2.82 -8.80
CA ASN A 130 -18.48 1.58 -9.05
C ASN A 130 -17.69 1.65 -10.36
N VAL A 131 -18.26 2.27 -11.39
CA VAL A 131 -17.56 2.51 -12.67
C VAL A 131 -16.36 3.45 -12.46
N PHE A 132 -16.51 4.54 -11.71
CA PHE A 132 -15.40 5.45 -11.41
C PHE A 132 -14.27 4.76 -10.66
N LEU A 133 -14.60 3.94 -9.65
CA LEU A 133 -13.60 3.19 -8.88
C LEU A 133 -12.94 2.07 -9.71
N MET A 134 -13.68 1.44 -10.63
CA MET A 134 -13.09 0.50 -11.59
C MET A 134 -12.11 1.21 -12.54
N LEU A 135 -12.49 2.36 -13.10
CA LEU A 135 -11.61 3.16 -13.96
C LEU A 135 -10.35 3.63 -13.20
N GLN A 136 -10.54 4.11 -11.98
CA GLN A 136 -9.47 4.49 -11.07
C GLN A 136 -8.52 3.31 -10.80
N SER A 137 -9.04 2.14 -10.48
CA SER A 137 -8.23 0.94 -10.25
C SER A 137 -7.44 0.53 -11.50
N MET A 138 -8.06 0.59 -12.68
CA MET A 138 -7.44 0.24 -13.95
C MET A 138 -6.29 1.19 -14.32
N LEU A 139 -6.47 2.49 -14.10
CA LEU A 139 -5.43 3.50 -14.29
C LEU A 139 -4.33 3.39 -13.22
N GLY A 140 -4.71 3.14 -11.96
CA GLY A 140 -3.78 2.95 -10.84
C GLY A 140 -2.86 1.73 -11.02
N HIS A 141 -3.38 0.64 -11.58
CA HIS A 141 -2.59 -0.55 -11.90
C HIS A 141 -1.41 -0.24 -12.83
N SER A 142 -1.61 0.69 -13.78
CA SER A 142 -0.56 1.10 -14.72
C SER A 142 0.62 1.77 -14.00
N ILE A 143 0.35 2.53 -12.94
CA ILE A 143 1.36 3.22 -12.12
C ILE A 143 2.12 2.21 -11.25
N ALA A 144 1.41 1.28 -10.60
CA ALA A 144 2.04 0.24 -9.81
C ALA A 144 3.00 -0.63 -10.65
N MET A 145 2.58 -0.99 -11.87
CA MET A 145 3.41 -1.75 -12.81
C MET A 145 4.63 -0.98 -13.29
N TYR A 146 4.56 0.35 -13.38
CA TYR A 146 5.69 1.17 -13.77
C TYR A 146 6.86 1.06 -12.79
N VAL A 147 6.61 0.97 -11.49
CA VAL A 147 7.67 0.83 -10.46
C VAL A 147 8.43 -0.48 -10.65
N ILE A 148 7.70 -1.58 -10.87
CA ILE A 148 8.28 -2.90 -11.15
C ILE A 148 9.14 -2.83 -12.41
N LEU A 149 8.64 -2.18 -13.46
CA LEU A 149 9.39 -2.01 -14.70
C LEU A 149 10.65 -1.18 -14.48
N ASP A 150 10.56 0.00 -13.87
CA ASP A 150 11.70 0.90 -13.68
C ASP A 150 12.81 0.23 -12.85
N MET A 151 12.44 -0.51 -11.78
CA MET A 151 13.39 -1.22 -10.91
C MET A 151 14.04 -2.45 -11.56
N PHE A 152 13.25 -3.36 -12.15
CA PHE A 152 13.76 -4.67 -12.55
C PHE A 152 14.20 -4.74 -14.03
N PHE A 153 13.65 -3.88 -14.88
CA PHE A 153 13.81 -4.01 -16.33
C PHE A 153 15.26 -3.86 -16.78
N ASN A 154 16.01 -2.90 -16.24
CA ASN A 154 17.42 -2.68 -16.62
C ASN A 154 18.29 -3.90 -16.29
N GLY A 155 18.11 -4.47 -15.11
CA GLY A 155 18.82 -5.68 -14.67
C GLY A 155 18.46 -6.91 -15.51
N PHE A 156 17.16 -7.09 -15.77
CA PHE A 156 16.64 -8.17 -16.62
C PHE A 156 17.17 -8.06 -18.04
N ARG A 157 17.01 -6.91 -18.70
CA ARG A 157 17.40 -6.67 -20.08
C ARG A 157 18.89 -6.92 -20.29
N ARG A 158 19.75 -6.44 -19.37
CA ARG A 158 21.20 -6.68 -19.43
C ARG A 158 21.52 -8.17 -19.39
N LYS A 159 21.00 -8.91 -18.41
CA LYS A 159 21.29 -10.35 -18.25
C LYS A 159 20.69 -11.18 -19.40
N PHE A 160 19.48 -10.84 -19.84
CA PHE A 160 18.76 -11.58 -20.88
C PHE A 160 19.40 -11.38 -22.26
N THR A 161 19.80 -10.15 -22.60
CA THR A 161 20.45 -9.86 -23.90
C THR A 161 21.82 -10.52 -24.00
N VAL A 162 22.56 -10.63 -22.89
CA VAL A 162 23.85 -11.34 -22.86
C VAL A 162 23.66 -12.85 -23.06
N ARG A 163 22.61 -13.44 -22.47
CA ARG A 163 22.33 -14.87 -22.60
C ARG A 163 21.70 -15.25 -23.94
N PHE A 164 20.86 -14.39 -24.50
CA PHE A 164 20.12 -14.61 -25.73
C PHE A 164 20.34 -13.44 -26.72
N PRO A 165 21.51 -13.37 -27.37
CA PRO A 165 21.88 -12.24 -28.24
C PRO A 165 21.03 -12.15 -29.51
N ASN A 166 20.47 -13.26 -29.97
CA ASN A 166 19.66 -13.32 -31.20
C ASN A 166 18.18 -12.96 -30.98
N CYS A 167 17.74 -12.77 -29.72
CA CYS A 167 16.36 -12.38 -29.45
C CYS A 167 16.14 -10.89 -29.76
N PRO A 168 15.13 -10.53 -30.57
CA PRO A 168 14.86 -9.13 -30.87
C PRO A 168 14.42 -8.38 -29.60
N LYS A 169 14.99 -7.20 -29.40
CA LYS A 169 14.78 -6.36 -28.20
C LYS A 169 13.30 -6.12 -27.90
N PHE A 170 12.47 -5.97 -28.94
CA PHE A 170 11.03 -5.78 -28.79
C PHE A 170 10.34 -6.95 -28.05
N ILE A 171 10.74 -8.20 -28.35
CA ILE A 171 10.15 -9.39 -27.71
C ILE A 171 10.57 -9.45 -26.24
N VAL A 172 11.82 -9.10 -25.92
CA VAL A 172 12.32 -9.06 -24.54
C VAL A 172 11.55 -8.02 -23.72
N ASP A 173 11.35 -6.82 -24.28
CA ASP A 173 10.67 -5.71 -23.62
C ASP A 173 9.17 -6.00 -23.38
N LYS A 174 8.49 -6.53 -24.39
CA LYS A 174 7.06 -6.90 -24.28
C LYS A 174 6.86 -8.15 -23.42
N GLY A 175 7.73 -9.15 -23.56
CA GLY A 175 7.68 -10.38 -22.78
C GLY A 175 7.80 -10.12 -21.28
N PHE A 176 8.72 -9.25 -20.87
CA PHE A 176 8.86 -8.85 -19.46
C PHE A 176 7.58 -8.19 -18.91
N ARG A 177 6.95 -7.31 -19.70
CA ARG A 177 5.69 -6.65 -19.31
C ARG A 177 4.54 -7.64 -19.20
N ILE A 178 4.36 -8.50 -20.22
CA ILE A 178 3.30 -9.52 -20.24
C ILE A 178 3.47 -10.47 -19.07
N PHE A 179 4.69 -10.90 -18.75
CA PHE A 179 4.97 -11.78 -17.62
C PHE A 179 4.45 -11.22 -16.29
N TRP A 180 4.76 -9.96 -15.98
CA TRP A 180 4.32 -9.35 -14.72
C TRP A 180 2.81 -9.11 -14.68
N VAL A 181 2.19 -8.74 -15.81
CA VAL A 181 0.72 -8.60 -15.89
C VAL A 181 0.02 -9.96 -15.72
N LEU A 182 0.61 -11.04 -16.24
CA LEU A 182 0.09 -12.39 -16.04
C LEU A 182 0.18 -12.81 -14.57
N ILE A 183 1.27 -12.49 -13.88
CA ILE A 183 1.39 -12.77 -12.44
C ILE A 183 0.29 -12.07 -11.65
N THR A 184 0.08 -10.77 -11.87
CA THR A 184 -0.94 -10.01 -11.15
C THR A 184 -2.35 -10.51 -11.48
N TYR A 185 -2.61 -10.89 -12.73
CA TYR A 185 -3.86 -11.52 -13.13
C TYR A 185 -4.10 -12.88 -12.44
N LEU A 186 -3.08 -13.76 -12.41
CA LEU A 186 -3.17 -15.05 -11.73
C LEU A 186 -3.43 -14.88 -10.23
N MET A 187 -2.81 -13.88 -9.60
CA MET A 187 -3.08 -13.54 -8.19
C MET A 187 -4.52 -13.09 -7.98
N ALA A 188 -5.07 -12.27 -8.89
CA ALA A 188 -6.46 -11.82 -8.82
C ALA A 188 -7.47 -12.98 -8.97
N VAL A 189 -7.17 -13.98 -9.80
CA VAL A 189 -8.01 -15.18 -9.94
C VAL A 189 -7.87 -16.11 -8.73
N SER A 190 -6.68 -16.20 -8.14
CA SER A 190 -6.41 -17.13 -7.04
C SER A 190 -6.97 -16.68 -5.70
N VAL A 191 -7.19 -15.38 -5.50
CA VAL A 191 -7.62 -14.84 -4.21
C VAL A 191 -9.01 -14.20 -4.29
N PRO A 192 -10.07 -14.90 -3.80
CA PRO A 192 -11.44 -14.37 -3.82
C PRO A 192 -11.75 -13.41 -2.65
N HIS A 193 -11.01 -13.48 -1.54
CA HIS A 193 -11.31 -12.70 -0.32
C HIS A 193 -10.27 -11.60 -0.07
N LEU A 194 -10.58 -10.38 -0.51
CA LEU A 194 -9.71 -9.20 -0.34
C LEU A 194 -9.49 -8.81 1.13
N GLU A 195 -10.50 -9.05 1.97
CA GLU A 195 -10.51 -8.70 3.39
C GLU A 195 -9.40 -9.37 4.21
N ILE A 196 -9.00 -10.57 3.78
CA ILE A 196 -7.96 -11.37 4.45
C ILE A 196 -6.58 -11.03 3.88
N MET A 197 -6.50 -10.72 2.58
CA MET A 197 -5.21 -10.47 1.94
C MET A 197 -4.60 -9.13 2.30
N ILE A 198 -5.42 -8.07 2.38
CA ILE A 198 -4.96 -6.72 2.71
C ILE A 198 -4.17 -6.71 4.04
N PRO A 199 -4.74 -7.19 5.17
CA PRO A 199 -4.00 -7.26 6.43
C PRO A 199 -2.81 -8.22 6.35
N LEU A 200 -2.92 -9.35 5.65
CA LEU A 200 -1.81 -10.31 5.53
C LEU A 200 -0.59 -9.71 4.82
N VAL A 201 -0.79 -9.03 3.69
CA VAL A 201 0.28 -8.37 2.92
C VAL A 201 0.88 -7.21 3.73
N GLY A 202 0.04 -6.40 4.37
CA GLY A 202 0.51 -5.28 5.20
C GLY A 202 1.33 -5.73 6.43
N VAL A 203 0.86 -6.76 7.14
CA VAL A 203 1.62 -7.34 8.27
C VAL A 203 2.91 -7.99 7.80
N SER A 204 2.95 -8.62 6.63
CA SER A 204 4.14 -9.31 6.14
C SER A 204 5.09 -8.36 5.41
N SER A 205 4.93 -8.18 4.10
CA SER A 205 5.83 -7.36 3.27
C SER A 205 5.81 -5.89 3.69
N GLY A 206 4.63 -5.33 4.00
CA GLY A 206 4.51 -3.92 4.40
C GLY A 206 5.32 -3.60 5.65
N THR A 207 5.22 -4.46 6.67
CA THR A 207 5.94 -4.28 7.94
C THR A 207 7.44 -4.51 7.79
N LEU A 208 7.86 -5.48 6.97
CA LEU A 208 9.28 -5.66 6.63
C LEU A 208 9.87 -4.40 5.97
N CYS A 209 9.17 -3.85 4.97
CA CYS A 209 9.60 -2.66 4.23
C CYS A 209 9.60 -1.39 5.07
N ALA A 210 8.71 -1.26 6.05
CA ALA A 210 8.59 -0.05 6.86
C ALA A 210 9.44 -0.08 8.14
N LEU A 211 9.51 -1.22 8.84
CA LEU A 211 10.09 -1.31 10.19
C LEU A 211 11.35 -2.16 10.27
N VAL A 212 11.63 -3.03 9.29
CA VAL A 212 12.79 -3.93 9.35
C VAL A 212 13.90 -3.47 8.41
N TYR A 213 13.61 -3.29 7.12
CA TYR A 213 14.63 -2.94 6.14
C TYR A 213 15.28 -1.56 6.35
N PRO A 214 14.54 -0.47 6.63
CA PRO A 214 15.17 0.83 6.83
C PRO A 214 16.20 0.87 7.98
N PRO A 215 15.89 0.43 9.22
CA PRO A 215 16.88 0.43 10.30
C PRO A 215 18.01 -0.56 10.05
N LEU A 216 17.75 -1.70 9.39
CA LEU A 216 18.78 -2.65 9.00
C LEU A 216 19.78 -2.03 8.02
N PHE A 217 19.28 -1.38 6.97
CA PHE A 217 20.12 -0.71 5.98
C PHE A 217 20.86 0.49 6.54
N GLU A 218 20.23 1.27 7.43
CA GLU A 218 20.91 2.38 8.12
C GLU A 218 22.11 1.86 8.93
N MET A 219 21.91 0.78 9.71
CA MET A 219 22.99 0.20 10.51
C MET A 219 24.12 -0.35 9.65
N ILE A 220 23.82 -1.04 8.54
CA ILE A 220 24.85 -1.62 7.66
C ILE A 220 25.62 -0.52 6.92
N THR A 221 24.90 0.46 6.37
CA THR A 221 25.47 1.48 5.48
C THR A 221 26.30 2.50 6.26
N PHE A 222 25.80 2.99 7.40
CA PHE A 222 26.47 4.05 8.17
C PHE A 222 27.37 3.53 9.29
N TRP A 223 27.62 2.21 9.36
CA TRP A 223 28.43 1.60 10.42
C TRP A 223 29.83 2.22 10.54
N SER A 224 30.51 2.44 9.41
CA SER A 224 31.84 3.05 9.36
C SER A 224 31.81 4.47 9.90
N ASP A 225 30.82 5.24 9.45
CA ASP A 225 30.69 6.66 9.76
C ASP A 225 30.37 6.86 11.24
N TRP A 226 29.52 5.99 11.81
CA TRP A 226 29.18 6.02 13.22
C TRP A 226 30.34 5.67 14.14
N LYS A 227 31.33 4.91 13.66
CA LYS A 227 32.54 4.64 14.45
C LYS A 227 33.43 5.88 14.59
N VAL A 228 33.43 6.76 13.59
CA VAL A 228 34.30 7.93 13.53
C VAL A 228 33.60 9.18 14.09
N LEU A 229 32.34 9.40 13.70
CA LEU A 229 31.62 10.66 13.95
C LEU A 229 30.83 10.68 15.27
N LEU A 230 30.46 9.52 15.81
CA LEU A 230 29.57 9.42 16.96
C LEU A 230 30.30 8.97 18.23
N SER A 231 30.01 9.67 19.34
CA SER A 231 30.39 9.20 20.68
C SER A 231 29.75 7.85 20.98
N LEU A 232 30.45 7.01 21.76
CA LEU A 232 30.02 5.65 22.14
C LEU A 232 28.58 5.61 22.68
N LYS A 233 28.18 6.60 23.49
CA LYS A 233 26.79 6.70 24.02
C LYS A 233 25.76 6.92 22.90
N LYS A 234 26.03 7.82 21.96
CA LYS A 234 25.11 8.12 20.84
C LYS A 234 25.02 6.95 19.86
N ARG A 235 26.14 6.24 19.64
CA ARG A 235 26.18 5.04 18.81
C ARG A 235 25.33 3.92 19.40
N ILE A 236 25.48 3.63 20.70
CA ILE A 236 24.67 2.61 21.37
C ILE A 236 23.19 3.01 21.32
N LEU A 237 22.85 4.28 21.60
CA LEU A 237 21.48 4.75 21.54
C LEU A 237 20.83 4.52 20.16
N LYS A 238 21.53 4.90 19.07
CA LYS A 238 21.03 4.68 17.70
C LYS A 238 20.81 3.20 17.39
N ILE A 239 21.79 2.35 17.72
CA ILE A 239 21.68 0.90 17.51
C ILE A 239 20.52 0.33 18.32
N SER A 240 20.36 0.73 19.58
CA SER A 240 19.26 0.29 20.43
C SER A 240 17.90 0.70 19.87
N ILE A 241 17.76 1.92 19.35
CA ILE A 241 16.53 2.37 18.68
C ILE A 241 16.24 1.51 17.45
N ASN A 242 17.25 1.26 16.60
CA ASN A 242 17.07 0.47 15.38
C ASN A 242 16.70 -0.99 15.71
N ILE A 243 17.33 -1.59 16.71
CA ILE A 243 16.98 -2.93 17.20
C ILE A 243 15.57 -2.96 17.78
N PHE A 244 15.19 -1.94 18.55
CA PHE A 244 13.85 -1.84 19.13
C PHE A 244 12.76 -1.74 18.05
N VAL A 245 12.96 -0.89 17.04
CA VAL A 245 12.03 -0.73 15.91
C VAL A 245 11.91 -2.04 15.12
N MET A 246 13.02 -2.71 14.82
CA MET A 246 12.99 -4.04 14.18
C MET A 246 12.26 -5.06 15.05
N GLY A 247 12.45 -5.04 16.38
CA GLY A 247 11.76 -5.89 17.33
C GLY A 247 10.24 -5.70 17.29
N ILE A 248 9.77 -4.45 17.23
CA ILE A 248 8.35 -4.12 17.01
C ILE A 248 7.89 -4.69 15.66
N GLY A 249 8.69 -4.54 14.60
CA GLY A 249 8.38 -5.08 13.28
C GLY A 249 8.18 -6.60 13.29
N PHE A 250 9.10 -7.36 13.88
CA PHE A 250 8.99 -8.81 14.00
C PHE A 250 7.82 -9.24 14.89
N PHE A 251 7.57 -8.51 15.98
CA PHE A 251 6.42 -8.76 16.83
C PHE A 251 5.10 -8.55 16.06
N ALA A 252 4.97 -7.45 15.32
CA ALA A 252 3.81 -7.16 14.49
C ALA A 252 3.61 -8.23 13.41
N ILE A 253 4.68 -8.69 12.76
CA ILE A 253 4.65 -9.82 11.81
C ILE A 253 4.11 -11.09 12.49
N GLY A 254 4.68 -11.47 13.64
CA GLY A 254 4.27 -12.69 14.36
C GLY A 254 2.81 -12.64 14.83
N ALA A 255 2.43 -11.57 15.53
CA ALA A 255 1.08 -11.38 16.03
C ALA A 255 0.06 -11.30 14.89
N GLY A 256 0.40 -10.57 13.82
CA GLY A 256 -0.49 -10.40 12.68
C GLY A 256 -0.62 -11.64 11.81
N LEU A 257 0.44 -12.42 11.59
CA LEU A 257 0.34 -13.70 10.92
C LEU A 257 -0.56 -14.66 11.71
N TYR A 258 -0.40 -14.71 13.03
CA TYR A 258 -1.26 -15.51 13.88
C TYR A 258 -2.73 -15.07 13.76
N ALA A 259 -3.02 -13.77 13.89
CA ALA A 259 -4.38 -13.25 13.77
C ALA A 259 -5.00 -13.56 12.39
N ASN A 260 -4.25 -13.36 11.29
CA ASN A 260 -4.73 -13.65 9.93
C ASN A 260 -4.98 -15.15 9.72
N ILE A 261 -4.07 -16.02 10.17
CA ILE A 261 -4.24 -17.48 10.04
C ILE A 261 -5.46 -17.95 10.83
N THR A 262 -5.66 -17.45 12.06
CA THR A 262 -6.85 -17.81 12.84
C THR A 262 -8.15 -17.34 12.18
N ALA A 263 -8.15 -16.16 11.53
CA ALA A 263 -9.30 -15.68 10.78
C ALA A 263 -9.60 -16.55 9.56
N ILE A 264 -8.56 -16.90 8.78
CA ILE A 264 -8.68 -17.83 7.65
C ILE A 264 -9.28 -19.16 8.10
N TYR A 265 -8.78 -19.71 9.21
CA TYR A 265 -9.25 -20.98 9.76
C TYR A 265 -10.72 -20.92 10.17
N GLN A 266 -11.14 -19.83 10.84
CA GLN A 266 -12.55 -19.61 11.21
C GLN A 266 -13.45 -19.45 9.99
N GLN A 267 -12.97 -18.80 8.93
CA GLN A 267 -13.72 -18.63 7.68
C GLN A 267 -13.95 -19.98 6.98
N LEU A 268 -12.89 -20.79 6.85
CA LEU A 268 -12.95 -22.13 6.26
C LEU A 268 -13.95 -23.05 6.99
N TYR A 269 -13.96 -23.00 8.32
CA TYR A 269 -14.89 -23.81 9.14
C TYR A 269 -16.35 -23.34 9.07
N LYS A 270 -16.63 -22.06 8.78
CA LYS A 270 -18.00 -21.57 8.57
C LYS A 270 -18.59 -21.97 7.21
N THR A 271 -17.76 -22.46 6.29
CA THR A 271 -18.16 -22.82 4.92
C THR A 271 -18.48 -24.32 4.78
N VAL A 272 -18.38 -25.09 5.87
CA VAL A 272 -18.77 -26.51 6.00
C VAL A 272 -19.96 -26.62 6.94
#